data_AF-A0A9E0HBZ0-F1
#
_entry.id   AF-A0A9E0HBZ0-F1
#
_cell.length_a   1.000
_cell.length_b   1.000
_cell.length_c   1.000
_cell.angle_alpha   90.00
_cell.angle_beta   90.00
_cell.angle_gamma   90.00
#
_symmetry.space_group_name_H-M   'P 1'
#
loop_
_entity.id
_entity.type
_entity.pdbx_description
1 polymer ?
#
loop_
_entity_poly.entity_id
_entity_poly.type
_entity_poly.pdbx_seq_one_letter_code
_entity_poly.pdbx_strand_id
1 'polypeptide(L)'
;MARKRIGEILIEAGIIDEDHLRAALVEQRRKGGPIGRALVELKLVAEETLVAALSRQLAVPVVDLDALEVPQAVVDLVPGEWAEAHGLVPFAQPMKFLDVAMSDPNNLRVLDELRVRTNLNIRAHLAGPKAIERALGRYYGRGLGRGSVNPRRRDTLDVPRADDEMELVSPYDPTASRSVPTVGNPPSTANRARISPSSVPPYAGAVAASGPAAAPGPAAICDAPIPVHSATTSTPRSTAPCT
;
A
#
# COMPACT_ATOMS: atom_id res chain seq x y z
N MET A 1 13.53 -10.30 19.41
CA MET A 1 14.21 -10.53 18.11
C MET A 1 13.77 -9.44 17.14
N ALA A 2 14.71 -8.85 16.39
CA ALA A 2 14.36 -7.82 15.40
C ALA A 2 13.56 -8.47 14.25
N ARG A 3 12.43 -7.86 13.85
CA ARG A 3 11.71 -8.28 12.64
C ARG A 3 12.66 -8.14 11.44
N LYS A 4 12.87 -9.22 10.68
CA LYS A 4 13.64 -9.16 9.41
C LYS A 4 13.06 -8.09 8.50
N ARG A 5 13.90 -7.36 7.77
CA ARG A 5 13.43 -6.32 6.86
C ARG A 5 12.83 -6.95 5.60
N ILE A 6 11.82 -6.31 5.00
CA ILE A 6 11.17 -6.86 3.79
C ILE A 6 12.18 -7.04 2.63
N GLY A 7 13.14 -6.11 2.49
CA GLY A 7 14.20 -6.21 1.49
C GLY A 7 15.10 -7.43 1.68
N GLU A 8 15.46 -7.75 2.93
CA GLU A 8 16.26 -8.94 3.25
C GLU A 8 15.49 -10.23 2.94
N ILE A 9 14.19 -10.27 3.25
CA ILE A 9 13.32 -11.42 2.95
C ILE A 9 13.23 -11.65 1.44
N LEU A 10 13.16 -10.59 0.64
CA LEU A 10 13.11 -10.69 -0.82
C LEU A 10 14.45 -11.14 -1.42
N ILE A 11 15.58 -10.74 -0.84
CA ILE A 11 16.92 -11.22 -1.21
C ILE A 11 17.09 -12.70 -0.83
N GLU A 12 16.70 -13.09 0.38
CA GLU A 12 16.72 -14.49 0.83
C GLU A 12 15.86 -15.40 -0.05
N ALA A 13 14.76 -14.88 -0.58
CA ALA A 13 13.89 -15.58 -1.52
C ALA A 13 14.43 -15.60 -2.97
N GLY A 14 15.54 -14.91 -3.27
CA GLY A 14 16.14 -14.84 -4.60
C GLY A 14 15.32 -14.04 -5.63
N ILE A 15 14.41 -13.17 -5.17
CA ILE A 15 13.53 -12.38 -6.04
C ILE A 15 14.24 -11.09 -6.48
N ILE A 16 15.04 -10.50 -5.58
CA ILE A 16 15.78 -9.26 -5.83
C ILE A 16 17.24 -9.38 -5.43
N ASP A 17 18.08 -8.58 -6.08
CA ASP A 17 19.48 -8.40 -5.74
C ASP A 17 19.69 -7.19 -4.82
N GLU A 18 20.89 -7.08 -4.24
CA GLU A 18 21.24 -5.95 -3.39
C GLU A 18 21.22 -4.62 -4.16
N ASP A 19 21.61 -4.62 -5.44
CA ASP A 19 21.59 -3.43 -6.29
C ASP A 19 20.15 -2.97 -6.59
N HIS A 20 19.24 -3.93 -6.82
CA HIS A 20 17.81 -3.67 -6.96
C HIS A 20 17.21 -3.05 -5.70
N LEU A 21 17.62 -3.53 -4.51
CA LEU A 21 17.21 -2.95 -3.24
C LEU A 21 17.74 -1.52 -3.06
N ARG A 22 18.99 -1.24 -3.44
CA ARG A 22 19.58 0.12 -3.39
C ARG A 22 18.83 1.09 -4.30
N ALA A 23 18.52 0.68 -5.52
CA ALA A 23 17.73 1.48 -6.46
C ALA A 23 16.34 1.81 -5.88
N ALA A 24 15.66 0.83 -5.28
CA ALA A 24 14.38 1.03 -4.65
C ALA A 24 14.43 1.98 -3.43
N LEU A 25 15.51 1.94 -2.64
CA LEU A 25 15.71 2.87 -1.51
C LEU A 25 15.92 4.32 -1.98
N VAL A 26 16.62 4.53 -3.11
CA VAL A 26 16.78 5.87 -3.71
C VAL A 26 15.42 6.40 -4.16
N GLU A 27 14.63 5.57 -4.83
CA GLU A 27 13.29 5.95 -5.29
C GLU A 27 12.33 6.21 -4.12
N GLN A 28 12.41 5.39 -3.07
CA GLN A 28 11.65 5.59 -1.83
C GLN A 28 11.97 6.94 -1.18
N ARG A 29 13.24 7.37 -1.17
CA ARG A 29 13.61 8.69 -0.63
C ARG A 29 13.06 9.84 -1.47
N ARG A 30 12.87 9.64 -2.77
CA ARG A 30 12.33 10.65 -3.68
C ARG A 30 10.81 10.79 -3.57
N LYS A 31 10.08 9.67 -3.61
CA LYS A 31 8.62 9.64 -3.58
C LYS A 31 8.02 9.61 -2.18
N GLY A 32 8.78 9.12 -1.20
CA GLY A 32 8.27 8.75 0.11
C GLY A 32 7.45 7.45 0.07
N GLY A 33 6.98 7.02 1.24
CA GLY A 33 6.13 5.84 1.39
C GLY A 33 6.88 4.53 1.66
N PRO A 34 6.19 3.37 1.61
CA PRO A 34 6.78 2.06 1.90
C PRO A 34 7.67 1.56 0.76
N ILE A 35 8.82 0.97 1.11
CA ILE A 35 9.77 0.41 0.14
C ILE A 35 9.14 -0.62 -0.82
N GLY A 36 8.16 -1.39 -0.34
CA GLY A 36 7.43 -2.36 -1.16
C GLY A 36 6.74 -1.72 -2.36
N ARG A 37 6.17 -0.52 -2.19
CA ARG A 37 5.52 0.21 -3.28
C ARG A 37 6.55 0.67 -4.32
N ALA A 38 7.71 1.17 -3.89
CA ALA A 38 8.79 1.56 -4.80
C ALA A 38 9.30 0.35 -5.62
N LEU A 39 9.40 -0.84 -5.01
CA LEU A 39 9.78 -2.07 -5.71
C LEU A 39 8.79 -2.48 -6.81
N VAL A 40 7.49 -2.33 -6.54
CA VAL A 40 6.44 -2.62 -7.53
C VAL A 40 6.42 -1.57 -8.64
N GLU A 41 6.61 -0.29 -8.31
CA GLU A 41 6.65 0.80 -9.30
C GLU A 41 7.84 0.69 -10.26
N LEU A 42 9.00 0.25 -9.76
CA LEU A 42 10.18 -0.05 -10.57
C LEU A 42 10.04 -1.37 -11.37
N LYS A 43 8.91 -2.08 -11.24
CA LYS A 43 8.64 -3.40 -11.85
C LYS A 43 9.68 -4.46 -11.51
N LEU A 44 10.36 -4.31 -10.37
CA LEU A 44 11.36 -5.27 -9.88
C LEU A 44 10.69 -6.48 -9.21
N VAL A 45 9.52 -6.28 -8.63
CA VAL A 45 8.77 -7.32 -7.90
C VAL A 45 7.30 -7.27 -8.30
N ALA A 46 6.70 -8.43 -8.56
CA ALA A 46 5.27 -8.54 -8.76
C ALA A 46 4.50 -8.33 -7.44
N GLU A 47 3.32 -7.71 -7.51
CA GLU A 47 2.50 -7.41 -6.34
C GLU A 47 2.16 -8.66 -5.50
N GLU A 48 1.83 -9.77 -6.15
CA GLU A 48 1.55 -11.06 -5.52
C GLU A 48 2.75 -11.58 -4.73
N THR A 49 3.95 -11.41 -5.29
CA THR A 49 5.20 -11.83 -4.65
C THR A 49 5.52 -10.97 -3.44
N LEU A 50 5.26 -9.66 -3.51
CA LEU A 50 5.39 -8.75 -2.38
C LEU A 50 4.43 -9.14 -1.24
N VAL A 51 3.18 -9.46 -1.56
CA VAL A 51 2.16 -9.90 -0.59
C VAL A 51 2.60 -11.21 0.08
N ALA A 52 3.12 -12.17 -0.68
CA ALA A 52 3.65 -13.42 -0.12
C ALA A 52 4.85 -13.17 0.83
N ALA A 53 5.75 -12.25 0.48
CA ALA A 53 6.87 -11.88 1.35
C ALA A 53 6.40 -11.19 2.64
N LEU A 54 5.41 -10.29 2.54
CA LEU A 54 4.80 -9.61 3.69
C LEU A 54 4.09 -10.59 4.62
N SER A 55 3.38 -11.58 4.07
CA SER A 55 2.75 -12.66 4.83
C SER A 55 3.75 -13.41 5.69
N ARG A 56 4.92 -13.77 5.12
CA ARG A 56 6.00 -14.44 5.86
C ARG A 56 6.59 -13.55 6.95
N GLN A 57 6.72 -12.25 6.69
CA GLN A 57 7.25 -11.29 7.65
C GLN A 57 6.31 -11.08 8.85
N LEU A 58 5.01 -10.99 8.57
CA LEU A 58 3.98 -10.63 9.55
C LEU A 58 3.33 -11.86 10.20
N ALA A 59 3.62 -13.06 9.68
CA ALA A 59 2.96 -14.32 10.03
C ALA A 59 1.42 -14.25 9.89
N VAL A 60 0.96 -13.53 8.86
CA VAL A 60 -0.46 -13.33 8.55
C VAL A 60 -0.81 -14.11 7.28
N PRO A 61 -1.89 -14.92 7.26
CA PRO A 61 -2.29 -15.67 6.07
C PRO A 61 -2.72 -14.75 4.92
N VAL A 62 -2.37 -15.13 3.69
CA VAL A 62 -2.86 -14.47 2.47
C VAL A 62 -4.22 -15.06 2.07
N VAL A 63 -5.15 -14.23 1.61
CA VAL A 63 -6.44 -14.66 1.08
C VAL A 63 -6.71 -14.03 -0.29
N ASP A 64 -7.21 -14.83 -1.22
CA ASP A 64 -7.64 -14.39 -2.54
C ASP A 64 -9.14 -14.10 -2.55
N LEU A 65 -9.49 -12.82 -2.55
CA LEU A 65 -10.88 -12.36 -2.50
C LEU A 65 -11.71 -12.68 -3.75
N ASP A 66 -11.06 -12.94 -4.89
CA ASP A 66 -11.77 -13.26 -6.14
C ASP A 66 -12.32 -14.70 -6.16
N ALA A 67 -11.71 -15.61 -5.40
CA ALA A 67 -12.09 -17.03 -5.35
C ALA A 67 -13.15 -17.33 -4.28
N LEU A 68 -13.39 -16.41 -3.34
CA LEU A 68 -14.33 -16.59 -2.25
C LEU A 68 -15.68 -15.93 -2.55
N GLU A 69 -16.76 -16.60 -2.17
CA GLU A 69 -18.10 -16.00 -2.13
C GLU A 69 -18.36 -15.38 -0.76
N VAL A 70 -18.37 -14.05 -0.70
CA VAL A 70 -18.68 -13.31 0.52
C VAL A 70 -20.20 -13.21 0.73
N PRO A 71 -20.75 -13.63 1.89
CA PRO A 71 -22.16 -13.43 2.23
C PRO A 71 -22.49 -11.95 2.42
N GLN A 72 -23.62 -11.48 1.87
CA GLN A 72 -24.05 -10.08 2.03
C GLN A 72 -24.23 -9.65 3.49
N ALA A 73 -24.70 -10.56 4.35
CA ALA A 73 -24.85 -10.30 5.78
C ALA A 73 -23.54 -9.86 6.46
N VAL A 74 -22.38 -10.29 5.93
CA VAL A 74 -21.05 -9.91 6.44
C VAL A 74 -20.62 -8.54 5.91
N VAL A 75 -20.95 -8.26 4.64
CA VAL A 75 -20.66 -6.97 3.99
C VAL A 75 -21.44 -5.83 4.67
N ASP A 76 -22.68 -6.07 5.05
CA ASP A 76 -23.55 -5.09 5.70
C ASP A 76 -23.08 -4.67 7.11
N LEU A 77 -22.21 -5.47 7.76
CA LEU A 77 -21.63 -5.12 9.06
C LEU A 77 -20.67 -3.93 8.99
N VAL A 78 -20.02 -3.74 7.84
CA VAL A 78 -19.02 -2.70 7.64
C VAL A 78 -19.53 -1.74 6.57
N PRO A 79 -19.74 -0.45 6.89
CA PRO A 79 -20.13 0.55 5.91
C PRO A 79 -19.11 0.66 4.77
N GLY A 80 -19.59 0.74 3.53
CA GLY A 80 -18.72 0.80 2.35
C GLY A 80 -17.75 1.98 2.35
N GLU A 81 -18.17 3.14 2.85
CA GLU A 81 -17.29 4.31 2.99
C GLU A 81 -16.07 4.02 3.89
N TRP A 82 -16.29 3.24 4.95
CA TRP A 82 -15.22 2.90 5.89
C TRP A 82 -14.32 1.80 5.34
N ALA A 83 -14.91 0.84 4.63
CA ALA A 83 -14.20 -0.22 3.91
C ALA A 83 -13.29 0.36 2.80
N GLU A 84 -13.78 1.36 2.06
CA GLU A 84 -13.02 2.06 1.02
C GLU A 84 -11.91 2.94 1.60
N ALA A 85 -12.20 3.72 2.65
CA ALA A 85 -11.23 4.61 3.28
C ALA A 85 -9.99 3.87 3.84
N HIS A 86 -10.19 2.66 4.36
CA HIS A 86 -9.13 1.87 5.00
C HIS A 86 -8.64 0.70 4.15
N GLY A 87 -9.23 0.46 2.97
CA GLY A 87 -8.84 -0.64 2.08
C GLY A 87 -9.01 -2.01 2.73
N LEU A 88 -10.22 -2.33 3.18
CA LEU A 88 -10.53 -3.61 3.82
C LEU A 88 -11.85 -4.19 3.35
N VAL A 89 -11.96 -5.52 3.37
CA VAL A 89 -13.17 -6.24 2.99
C VAL A 89 -13.40 -7.39 3.98
N PRO A 90 -14.52 -7.41 4.72
CA PRO A 90 -14.88 -8.57 5.52
C PRO A 90 -15.39 -9.68 4.58
N PHE A 91 -14.93 -10.92 4.78
CA PHE A 91 -15.30 -12.03 3.89
C PHE A 91 -16.02 -13.19 4.59
N ALA A 92 -15.77 -13.39 5.89
CA ALA A 92 -16.42 -14.43 6.67
C ALA A 92 -16.65 -14.00 8.12
N GLN A 93 -17.73 -14.50 8.73
CA GLN A 93 -18.04 -14.28 10.14
C GLN A 93 -18.38 -15.61 10.83
N PRO A 94 -17.37 -16.38 11.27
CA PRO A 94 -17.63 -17.58 12.06
C PRO A 94 -17.93 -17.23 13.53
N MET A 95 -19.21 -17.29 13.89
CA MET A 95 -19.73 -17.19 15.27
C MET A 95 -19.39 -15.85 15.96
N LYS A 96 -18.24 -15.77 16.67
CA LYS A 96 -17.76 -14.55 17.35
C LYS A 96 -16.52 -13.93 16.69
N PHE A 97 -16.07 -14.50 15.58
CA PHE A 97 -14.95 -13.99 14.82
C PHE A 97 -15.43 -13.32 13.53
N LEU A 98 -14.71 -12.28 13.12
CA LEU A 98 -14.88 -11.60 11.84
C LEU A 98 -13.54 -11.66 11.10
N ASP A 99 -13.52 -12.39 9.99
CA ASP A 99 -12.36 -12.54 9.14
C ASP A 99 -12.37 -11.41 8.10
N VAL A 100 -11.31 -10.61 8.11
CA VAL A 100 -11.19 -9.39 7.32
C VAL A 100 -9.94 -9.45 6.47
N ALA A 101 -10.08 -9.18 5.18
CA ALA A 101 -8.95 -8.99 4.28
C ALA A 101 -8.53 -7.52 4.25
N MET A 102 -7.24 -7.24 4.41
CA MET A 102 -6.67 -5.90 4.48
C MET A 102 -5.38 -5.81 3.66
N SER A 103 -5.06 -4.61 3.14
CA SER A 103 -3.77 -4.34 2.48
C SER A 103 -2.63 -4.23 3.50
N ASP A 104 -2.93 -3.63 4.66
CA ASP A 104 -1.95 -3.27 5.68
C ASP A 104 -2.38 -3.78 7.07
N PRO A 105 -2.14 -5.06 7.39
CA PRO A 105 -2.57 -5.66 8.66
C PRO A 105 -1.77 -5.15 9.88
N ASN A 106 -0.72 -4.35 9.67
CA ASN A 106 0.04 -3.74 10.77
C ASN A 106 -0.63 -2.46 11.32
N ASN A 107 -1.71 -2.00 10.70
CA ASN A 107 -2.46 -0.84 11.20
C ASN A 107 -3.41 -1.25 12.33
N LEU A 108 -2.86 -1.34 13.55
CA LEU A 108 -3.61 -1.75 14.75
C LEU A 108 -4.80 -0.83 15.05
N ARG A 109 -4.72 0.47 14.70
CA ARG A 109 -5.82 1.42 14.93
C ARG A 109 -7.09 1.01 14.20
N VAL A 110 -6.96 0.61 12.94
CA VAL A 110 -8.09 0.18 12.11
C VAL A 110 -8.71 -1.11 12.66
N LEU A 111 -7.87 -2.03 13.14
CA LEU A 111 -8.34 -3.26 13.79
C LEU A 111 -9.09 -2.94 15.09
N ASP A 112 -8.57 -2.06 15.94
CA ASP A 112 -9.22 -1.68 17.19
C ASP A 112 -10.54 -0.96 16.94
N GLU A 113 -10.60 -0.05 15.97
CA GLU A 113 -11.85 0.64 15.57
C GLU A 113 -12.90 -0.34 15.05
N LEU A 114 -12.52 -1.29 14.19
CA LEU A 114 -13.43 -2.30 13.68
C LEU A 114 -13.94 -3.21 14.81
N ARG A 115 -13.09 -3.47 15.83
CA ARG A 115 -13.44 -4.32 16.97
C ARG A 115 -14.48 -3.64 17.85
N VAL A 116 -14.30 -2.35 18.13
CA VAL A 116 -15.25 -1.55 18.91
C VAL A 116 -16.58 -1.42 18.17
N ARG A 117 -16.56 -1.21 16.85
CA ARG A 117 -17.78 -1.03 16.05
C ARG A 117 -18.57 -2.31 15.89
N THR A 118 -17.91 -3.43 15.59
CA THR A 118 -18.58 -4.71 15.33
C THR A 118 -18.83 -5.52 16.60
N ASN A 119 -18.14 -5.20 17.70
CA ASN A 119 -18.13 -5.97 18.94
C ASN A 119 -17.76 -7.46 18.73
N LEU A 120 -17.02 -7.76 17.67
CA LEU A 120 -16.56 -9.09 17.26
C LEU A 120 -15.04 -9.19 17.35
N ASN A 121 -14.54 -10.41 17.43
CA ASN A 121 -13.10 -10.66 17.48
C ASN A 121 -12.52 -10.77 16.06
N ILE A 122 -11.54 -9.94 15.72
CA ILE A 122 -11.09 -9.82 14.32
C ILE A 122 -9.94 -10.77 14.04
N ARG A 123 -9.99 -11.43 12.88
CA ARG A 123 -8.83 -12.09 12.29
C ARG A 123 -8.47 -11.37 11.00
N ALA A 124 -7.28 -10.78 10.98
CA ALA A 124 -6.77 -10.08 9.82
C ALA A 124 -6.13 -11.08 8.85
N HIS A 125 -6.47 -10.96 7.59
CA HIS A 125 -5.87 -11.68 6.46
C HIS A 125 -5.27 -10.65 5.52
N LEU A 126 -4.13 -10.98 4.91
CA LEU A 126 -3.47 -10.11 3.96
C LEU A 126 -4.04 -10.34 2.56
N ALA A 127 -4.39 -9.27 1.86
CA ALA A 127 -4.78 -9.33 0.45
C ALA A 127 -4.08 -8.20 -0.32
N GLY A 128 -3.83 -8.42 -1.61
CA GLY A 128 -3.24 -7.40 -2.48
C GLY A 128 -4.16 -6.18 -2.64
N PRO A 129 -3.64 -4.96 -2.73
CA PRO A 129 -4.46 -3.75 -2.86
C PRO A 129 -5.38 -3.81 -4.08
N LYS A 130 -4.92 -4.35 -5.22
CA LYS A 130 -5.79 -4.51 -6.39
C LYS A 130 -6.92 -5.51 -6.17
N ALA A 131 -6.70 -6.57 -5.39
CA ALA A 131 -7.73 -7.55 -5.08
C ALA A 131 -8.82 -6.94 -4.20
N ILE A 132 -8.41 -6.10 -3.23
CA ILE A 132 -9.32 -5.36 -2.35
C ILE A 132 -10.15 -4.35 -3.15
N GLU A 133 -9.53 -3.56 -4.03
CA GLU A 133 -10.25 -2.61 -4.90
C GLU A 133 -11.32 -3.31 -5.77
N ARG A 134 -10.97 -4.47 -6.37
CA ARG A 134 -11.93 -5.27 -7.13
C ARG A 134 -13.08 -5.77 -6.26
N ALA A 135 -12.78 -6.27 -5.07
CA ALA A 135 -13.78 -6.76 -4.13
C ALA A 135 -14.71 -5.64 -3.65
N LEU A 136 -14.16 -4.46 -3.29
CA LEU A 136 -14.93 -3.28 -2.93
C LEU A 136 -15.90 -2.88 -4.06
N GLY A 137 -15.44 -2.85 -5.30
CA GLY A 137 -16.28 -2.58 -6.47
C GLY A 137 -17.40 -3.62 -6.67
N ARG A 138 -17.15 -4.89 -6.37
CA ARG A 138 -18.13 -5.99 -6.53
C ARG A 138 -19.23 -5.97 -5.48
N TYR A 139 -18.88 -5.67 -4.22
CA TYR A 139 -19.78 -5.76 -3.08
C TYR A 139 -20.40 -4.42 -2.70
N TYR A 140 -19.60 -3.35 -2.59
CA TYR A 140 -20.07 -2.02 -2.18
C TYR A 140 -20.45 -1.12 -3.36
N GLY A 141 -19.89 -1.36 -4.55
CA GLY A 141 -20.20 -0.60 -5.78
C GLY A 141 -21.65 -0.71 -6.26
N ARG A 142 -22.48 -1.59 -5.66
CA ARG A 142 -23.92 -1.65 -5.92
C ARG A 142 -24.77 -0.72 -5.05
N GLY A 143 -24.27 -0.29 -3.88
CA GLY A 143 -25.03 0.52 -2.92
C GLY A 143 -24.70 2.01 -2.96
N LEU A 144 -23.47 2.36 -3.35
CA LEU A 144 -23.04 3.75 -3.47
C LEU A 144 -23.20 4.20 -4.93
N GLY A 145 -24.26 4.95 -5.20
CA GLY A 145 -24.53 5.56 -6.52
C GLY A 145 -23.48 6.59 -6.96
N ARG A 146 -22.24 6.15 -7.22
CA ARG A 146 -21.31 6.86 -8.09
C ARG A 146 -21.34 6.16 -9.44
N GLY A 147 -21.78 6.92 -10.44
CA GLY A 147 -22.16 6.45 -11.75
C GLY A 147 -21.18 5.47 -12.38
N SER A 148 -21.75 4.45 -13.00
CA SER A 148 -21.34 3.88 -14.28
C SER A 148 -19.99 4.40 -14.81
N VAL A 149 -18.88 3.83 -14.33
CA VAL A 149 -17.73 3.61 -15.20
C VAL A 149 -17.69 2.11 -15.44
N ASN A 150 -18.45 1.72 -16.44
CA ASN A 150 -18.44 0.38 -17.00
C ASN A 150 -17.01 0.10 -17.52
N PRO A 151 -16.20 -0.81 -16.92
CA PRO A 151 -14.93 -1.18 -17.53
C PRO A 151 -15.11 -2.16 -18.70
N ARG A 152 -16.34 -2.34 -19.21
CA ARG A 152 -16.64 -3.16 -20.41
C ARG A 152 -16.66 -2.38 -21.73
N ARG A 153 -15.91 -1.30 -21.84
CA ARG A 153 -15.21 -0.98 -23.09
C ARG A 153 -13.74 -1.17 -22.74
N ARG A 154 -13.14 -2.35 -22.92
CA ARG A 154 -12.62 -2.79 -24.23
C ARG A 154 -12.81 -1.72 -25.29
N ASP A 155 -12.14 -0.59 -25.11
CA ASP A 155 -11.49 0.01 -26.25
C ASP A 155 -10.52 -1.06 -26.72
N THR A 156 -10.96 -1.73 -27.78
CA THR A 156 -10.14 -2.48 -28.70
C THR A 156 -8.81 -1.75 -28.78
N LEU A 157 -7.75 -2.33 -28.20
CA LEU A 157 -6.43 -2.03 -28.70
C LEU A 157 -6.51 -2.45 -30.16
N ASP A 158 -6.70 -1.45 -31.01
CA ASP A 158 -6.32 -1.47 -32.39
C ASP A 158 -4.84 -1.84 -32.37
N VAL A 159 -4.58 -3.14 -32.39
CA VAL A 159 -3.32 -3.69 -32.83
C VAL A 159 -3.47 -3.58 -34.34
N PRO A 160 -2.86 -2.56 -35.00
CA PRO A 160 -2.79 -2.58 -36.44
C PRO A 160 -2.15 -3.92 -36.80
N ARG A 161 -2.93 -4.77 -37.50
CA ARG A 161 -2.43 -6.02 -38.07
C ARG A 161 -1.27 -5.62 -38.96
N ALA A 162 -0.09 -6.14 -38.63
CA ALA A 162 1.09 -6.03 -39.45
C ALA A 162 0.91 -6.96 -40.67
N ASP A 163 -0.01 -6.60 -41.55
CA ASP A 163 -0.23 -7.27 -42.84
C ASP A 163 -0.60 -6.21 -43.87
N ASP A 164 0.24 -5.19 -44.08
CA ASP A 164 0.23 -4.38 -45.29
C ASP A 164 1.68 -3.90 -45.58
N GLU A 165 2.33 -4.73 -46.38
CA GLU A 165 3.23 -4.38 -47.47
C GLU A 165 4.34 -3.35 -47.22
N MET A 166 5.53 -3.91 -47.02
CA MET A 166 6.81 -3.51 -47.60
C MET A 166 6.72 -2.52 -48.77
N GLU A 167 7.21 -1.28 -48.58
CA GLU A 167 7.78 -0.53 -49.70
C GLU A 167 9.17 0.01 -49.32
N LEU A 168 10.15 -0.62 -49.94
CA LEU A 168 11.57 -0.38 -49.81
C LEU A 168 11.96 0.77 -50.74
N VAL A 169 12.25 1.96 -50.20
CA VAL A 169 13.05 2.96 -50.92
C VAL A 169 14.01 3.69 -49.97
N SER A 170 15.24 3.20 -49.92
CA SER A 170 16.42 4.06 -49.79
C SER A 170 16.87 4.36 -51.23
N PRO A 171 17.26 5.60 -51.58
CA PRO A 171 18.60 6.04 -51.20
C PRO A 171 18.75 7.53 -50.89
N TYR A 172 19.61 7.77 -49.90
CA TYR A 172 20.63 8.82 -49.86
C TYR A 172 20.80 9.65 -51.17
N ASP A 173 20.60 10.97 -51.11
CA ASP A 173 21.05 11.90 -52.16
C ASP A 173 22.10 12.88 -51.59
N PRO A 174 23.39 12.76 -51.97
CA PRO A 174 24.48 13.57 -51.44
C PRO A 174 24.82 14.82 -52.27
N THR A 175 23.86 15.45 -52.95
CA THR A 175 24.17 16.65 -53.75
C THR A 175 23.17 17.80 -53.61
N ALA A 176 23.32 18.59 -52.54
CA ALA A 176 22.83 19.97 -52.50
C ALA A 176 23.88 20.90 -51.91
N SER A 177 24.92 21.16 -52.71
CA SER A 177 25.78 22.33 -52.55
C SER A 177 25.05 23.61 -52.98
N ARG A 178 25.42 24.75 -52.37
CA ARG A 178 25.12 26.17 -52.71
C ARG A 178 23.86 26.69 -52.00
N SER A 179 23.88 27.74 -51.17
CA SER A 179 24.77 28.90 -51.11
C SER A 179 24.68 29.56 -49.72
N VAL A 180 25.81 30.02 -49.19
CA VAL A 180 25.88 30.94 -48.05
C VAL A 180 25.48 32.34 -48.52
N PRO A 181 24.82 33.16 -47.68
CA PRO A 181 25.38 34.50 -47.49
C PRO A 181 25.51 34.87 -46.01
N THR A 182 26.59 35.62 -45.80
CA THR A 182 27.19 36.05 -44.54
C THR A 182 26.87 37.53 -44.28
N VAL A 183 26.79 37.87 -42.99
CA VAL A 183 26.96 39.20 -42.33
C VAL A 183 25.82 40.22 -42.33
N GLY A 184 25.48 40.62 -41.10
CA GLY A 184 24.82 41.88 -40.74
C GLY A 184 24.77 42.03 -39.21
N ASN A 185 25.80 42.63 -38.61
CA ASN A 185 25.91 42.93 -37.18
C ASN A 185 24.85 43.95 -36.68
N PRO A 186 24.66 44.09 -35.35
CA PRO A 186 23.44 44.63 -34.72
C PRO A 186 23.47 46.14 -34.47
N PRO A 187 22.32 46.75 -34.08
CA PRO A 187 22.35 47.95 -33.26
C PRO A 187 21.80 47.71 -31.85
N SER A 188 22.66 48.00 -30.88
CA SER A 188 22.33 48.45 -29.53
C SER A 188 21.50 49.74 -29.59
N THR A 189 20.33 49.79 -28.95
CA THR A 189 19.90 50.94 -28.14
C THR A 189 18.60 50.68 -27.37
N ALA A 190 18.67 50.94 -26.06
CA ALA A 190 17.64 51.56 -25.24
C ALA A 190 16.22 50.94 -25.20
N ASN A 191 15.92 50.23 -24.11
CA ASN A 191 14.77 50.68 -23.32
C ASN A 191 14.95 50.46 -21.81
N ARG A 192 14.90 51.59 -21.11
CA ARG A 192 15.05 51.76 -19.67
C ARG A 192 13.65 51.98 -19.12
N ALA A 193 12.97 50.91 -18.71
CA ALA A 193 11.70 51.02 -18.00
C ALA A 193 11.90 50.66 -16.53
N ARG A 194 11.79 51.70 -15.70
CA ARG A 194 11.75 51.66 -14.24
C ARG A 194 10.40 51.04 -13.83
N ILE A 195 10.39 50.02 -12.98
CA ILE A 195 9.32 49.84 -11.99
C ILE A 195 9.98 49.36 -10.69
N SER A 196 9.80 50.18 -9.67
CA SER A 196 10.34 50.04 -8.31
C SER A 196 9.81 48.78 -7.60
N PRO A 197 10.58 48.19 -6.68
CA PRO A 197 10.08 47.20 -5.73
C PRO A 197 9.26 47.91 -4.63
N SER A 198 7.94 47.75 -4.64
CA SER A 198 7.10 48.16 -3.51
C SER A 198 7.21 47.14 -2.39
N SER A 199 8.00 47.49 -1.38
CA SER A 199 8.08 46.87 -0.07
C SER A 199 6.89 47.28 0.81
N VAL A 200 6.17 46.33 1.41
CA VAL A 200 5.57 46.44 2.77
C VAL A 200 4.96 45.08 3.17
N PRO A 201 4.77 44.77 4.48
CA PRO A 201 5.76 44.51 5.53
C PRO A 201 5.59 43.10 6.18
N PRO A 202 6.49 42.68 7.09
CA PRO A 202 6.37 41.43 7.85
C PRO A 202 5.31 41.53 8.97
N TYR A 203 4.49 40.49 9.10
CA TYR A 203 3.53 40.33 10.20
C TYR A 203 4.28 39.96 11.49
N ALA A 204 4.36 40.92 12.42
CA ALA A 204 4.74 40.69 13.81
C ALA A 204 3.46 40.49 14.63
N GLY A 205 3.34 39.33 15.26
CA GLY A 205 2.28 39.00 16.21
C GLY A 205 2.86 38.15 17.33
N ALA A 206 3.32 38.83 18.38
CA ALA A 206 3.79 38.26 19.63
C ALA A 206 2.66 37.58 20.40
N VAL A 207 2.92 36.44 21.05
CA VAL A 207 2.28 36.09 22.32
C VAL A 207 3.12 35.08 23.13
N ALA A 208 3.56 35.57 24.29
CA ALA A 208 3.60 34.89 25.59
C ALA A 208 4.42 33.60 25.75
N ALA A 209 5.67 33.78 26.20
CA ALA A 209 6.33 32.84 27.09
C ALA A 209 5.93 33.17 28.55
N SER A 210 5.28 32.22 29.22
CA SER A 210 5.13 32.17 30.68
C SER A 210 5.09 30.69 31.07
N GLY A 211 6.10 30.21 31.81
CA GLY A 211 6.03 28.91 32.51
C GLY A 211 5.33 29.08 33.87
N PRO A 212 5.61 28.22 34.88
CA PRO A 212 5.77 26.77 34.88
C PRO A 212 4.81 26.11 35.93
N ALA A 213 4.48 24.81 35.80
CA ALA A 213 3.86 23.95 36.85
C ALA A 213 3.32 22.67 36.18
N ALA A 214 3.10 21.50 36.79
CA ALA A 214 3.54 20.83 38.00
C ALA A 214 2.79 19.48 37.98
N ALA A 215 3.49 18.38 38.36
CA ALA A 215 2.95 17.13 38.94
C ALA A 215 2.11 16.16 38.04
N PRO A 216 1.83 14.92 38.50
CA PRO A 216 2.68 13.94 39.20
C PRO A 216 2.55 12.48 38.66
N GLY A 217 3.48 11.60 39.09
CA GLY A 217 3.26 10.14 39.23
C GLY A 217 3.46 9.29 37.97
N PRO A 218 3.98 8.06 38.11
CA PRO A 218 3.12 7.03 38.67
C PRO A 218 3.68 6.31 39.89
N ALA A 219 2.80 6.15 40.88
CA ALA A 219 2.94 5.24 41.98
C ALA A 219 2.87 3.78 41.52
N ALA A 220 3.56 2.96 42.30
CA ALA A 220 3.62 1.51 42.28
C ALA A 220 2.27 0.80 42.03
N ILE A 221 2.33 -0.29 41.27
CA ILE A 221 1.52 -1.48 41.55
C ILE A 221 2.45 -2.69 41.54
N CYS A 222 2.62 -3.25 42.72
CA CYS A 222 3.07 -4.61 42.97
C CYS A 222 1.96 -5.58 42.55
N ASP A 223 2.28 -6.67 41.86
CA ASP A 223 1.53 -7.94 41.91
C ASP A 223 2.48 -9.03 41.35
N ALA A 224 3.24 -9.68 42.22
CA ALA A 224 2.96 -11.02 42.76
C ALA A 224 3.12 -12.15 41.71
N PRO A 225 3.96 -13.18 41.98
CA PRO A 225 4.10 -14.34 41.12
C PRO A 225 2.84 -15.22 41.18
N ILE A 226 2.35 -15.59 40.01
CA ILE A 226 1.26 -16.55 39.82
C ILE A 226 1.66 -17.89 40.47
N PRO A 227 0.88 -18.46 41.41
CA PRO A 227 1.13 -19.80 41.91
C PRO A 227 0.68 -20.83 40.87
N VAL A 228 1.65 -21.54 40.29
CA VAL A 228 1.42 -22.77 39.53
C VAL A 228 1.03 -23.90 40.49
N HIS A 229 -0.23 -23.91 40.92
CA HIS A 229 -0.82 -25.09 41.54
C HIS A 229 -1.32 -26.05 40.46
N SER A 230 -0.73 -27.25 40.50
CA SER A 230 -1.45 -28.51 40.40
C SER A 230 -1.98 -28.95 39.03
N ALA A 231 -1.22 -29.82 38.37
CA ALA A 231 -1.80 -30.99 37.71
C ALA A 231 -0.79 -32.15 37.72
N THR A 232 -0.76 -32.84 38.85
CA THR A 232 -0.27 -34.20 39.02
C THR A 232 -0.83 -35.07 37.90
N THR A 233 0.00 -35.47 36.94
CA THR A 233 -0.34 -36.59 36.06
C THR A 233 -0.18 -37.87 36.88
N SER A 234 -1.25 -38.26 37.58
CA SER A 234 -1.35 -39.59 38.15
C SER A 234 -1.77 -40.56 37.05
N THR A 235 -0.81 -41.38 36.64
CA THR A 235 -1.02 -42.74 36.13
C THR A 235 -2.00 -43.48 37.05
N PRO A 236 -2.94 -44.26 36.50
CA PRO A 236 -2.76 -45.72 36.59
C PRO A 236 -3.13 -46.38 35.26
N ARG A 237 -2.21 -47.12 34.62
CA ARG A 237 -2.14 -48.60 34.71
C ARG A 237 -3.53 -49.24 34.85
N SER A 238 -4.14 -49.57 33.72
CA SER A 238 -5.13 -50.64 33.64
C SER A 238 -4.81 -51.56 32.47
N THR A 239 -4.21 -52.68 32.86
CA THR A 239 -4.06 -53.92 32.13
C THR A 239 -5.40 -54.61 31.98
N ALA A 240 -5.81 -54.94 30.75
CA ALA A 240 -6.55 -56.17 30.47
C ALA A 240 -6.57 -56.46 28.95
N PRO A 241 -6.07 -57.63 28.50
CA PRO A 241 -6.36 -58.19 27.19
C PRO A 241 -7.66 -59.01 27.23
N CYS A 242 -8.48 -58.93 26.18
CA CYS A 242 -9.56 -59.88 25.94
C CYS A 242 -9.09 -60.91 24.92
N THR A 243 -8.84 -62.13 25.37
CA THR A 243 -8.97 -63.38 24.62
C THR A 243 -9.33 -64.47 25.61
#